data_AF-J1EEC2-F1
#
_entry.id   AF-J1EEC2-F1
#
_cell.length_a   1.000
_cell.length_b   1.000
_cell.length_c   1.000
_cell.angle_alpha   90.00
_cell.angle_beta   90.00
_cell.angle_gamma   90.00
#
_symmetry.space_group_name_H-M   'P 1'
#
loop_
_entity.id
_entity.type
_entity.pdbx_description
1 polymer ?
#
loop_
_entity_poly.entity_id
_entity_poly.type
_entity_poly.pdbx_seq_one_letter_code
_entity_poly.pdbx_strand_id
1 'polypeptide(L)'
;MRPLLPRLLAAAAALAVLSACAPMPAGPAEFSAGRTRVVLPSSAWEDLGSFDDALAALPPPASLPLQTRAVALRGARNEVLAVMLVQSHQRSDPRDRTLWTASCAQEQGLWVRDAAAGSPVRVDCLRFKRWAHSSDRFLDKANPGLVRWIGERGVALTQPYSHVNYRYATEGGAYIEVNALVDLRLLKLPAGNTPDYLRAGLPAEAWSQQMARAARVSVGMLDGFLAVPPFPAALPQ
;
A
#
# COMPACT_ATOMS: atom_id res chain seq x y z
N MET A 1 76.42 -5.55 32.59
CA MET A 1 75.89 -4.59 33.58
C MET A 1 75.03 -3.57 32.84
N ARG A 2 73.73 -3.45 33.21
CA ARG A 2 72.83 -2.33 32.82
C ARG A 2 73.22 -1.08 33.63
N PRO A 3 73.02 0.14 33.08
CA PRO A 3 71.87 0.97 33.50
C PRO A 3 71.15 1.63 32.29
N LEU A 4 69.81 1.57 32.22
CA LEU A 4 68.82 2.57 32.66
C LEU A 4 68.67 3.80 31.74
N LEU A 5 67.60 3.76 30.93
CA LEU A 5 66.89 4.91 30.33
C LEU A 5 66.41 5.88 31.43
N PRO A 6 66.22 7.20 31.16
CA PRO A 6 64.97 7.65 30.53
C PRO A 6 65.01 9.01 29.77
N ARG A 7 64.15 9.19 28.77
CA ARG A 7 63.29 10.39 28.59
C ARG A 7 62.37 10.24 27.37
N LEU A 8 61.13 9.90 27.71
CA LEU A 8 59.87 10.35 27.11
C LEU A 8 59.98 11.56 26.15
N LEU A 9 59.43 11.42 24.94
CA LEU A 9 58.57 12.43 24.32
C LEU A 9 57.59 11.72 23.37
N ALA A 10 56.31 11.90 23.69
CA ALA A 10 55.16 11.38 22.99
C ALA A 10 54.91 12.13 21.67
N ALA A 11 54.49 11.40 20.64
CA ALA A 11 53.76 11.95 19.49
C ALA A 11 52.75 10.87 19.06
N ALA A 12 51.54 10.94 19.59
CA ALA A 12 50.39 11.57 18.93
C ALA A 12 49.81 10.70 17.80
N ALA A 13 48.90 9.82 18.25
CA ALA A 13 47.67 9.36 17.62
C ALA A 13 47.43 9.67 16.13
N ALA A 14 47.30 8.60 15.33
CA ALA A 14 46.44 8.59 14.16
C ALA A 14 45.45 7.41 14.30
N LEU A 15 44.40 7.62 15.08
CA LEU A 15 43.21 6.77 15.05
C LEU A 15 42.50 7.07 13.73
N ALA A 16 42.68 6.21 12.74
CA ALA A 16 41.88 6.18 11.53
C ALA A 16 40.44 5.87 11.93
N VAL A 17 39.61 6.91 12.01
CA VAL A 17 38.16 6.79 12.17
C VAL A 17 37.63 6.21 10.86
N LEU A 18 37.38 4.91 10.84
CA LEU A 18 36.52 4.29 9.84
C LEU A 18 35.11 4.85 10.07
N SER A 19 34.75 5.89 9.32
CA SER A 19 33.37 6.33 9.19
C SER A 19 32.59 5.23 8.48
N ALA A 20 31.99 4.34 9.28
CA ALA A 20 30.94 3.46 8.82
C ALA A 20 29.85 4.33 8.20
N CYS A 21 29.74 4.30 6.87
CA CYS A 21 28.54 4.76 6.19
C CYS A 21 27.41 3.84 6.64
N ALA A 22 26.71 4.22 7.72
CA ALA A 22 25.40 3.69 7.98
C ALA A 22 24.57 4.01 6.72
N PRO A 23 24.02 3.01 6.01
CA PRO A 23 23.16 3.30 4.88
C PRO A 23 22.01 4.16 5.40
N MET A 24 21.90 5.39 4.91
CA MET A 24 20.74 6.23 5.20
C MET A 24 19.49 5.43 4.84
N PRO A 25 18.49 5.33 5.74
CA PRO A 25 17.22 4.73 5.38
C PRO A 25 16.72 5.50 4.17
N ALA A 26 16.66 4.80 3.05
CA ALA A 26 16.31 5.41 1.79
C ALA A 26 14.89 6.00 1.93
N GLY A 27 14.77 7.28 1.58
CA GLY A 27 13.60 8.11 1.85
C GLY A 27 12.31 7.57 1.20
N PRO A 28 11.16 8.18 1.51
CA PRO A 28 9.89 7.76 0.95
C PRO A 28 9.90 7.83 -0.58
N ALA A 29 9.38 6.81 -1.26
CA ALA A 29 9.13 6.86 -2.69
C ALA A 29 7.82 7.62 -2.96
N GLU A 30 7.81 8.44 -4.00
CA GLU A 30 6.65 9.24 -4.38
C GLU A 30 6.26 8.98 -5.84
N PHE A 31 4.98 8.75 -6.08
CA PHE A 31 4.42 8.54 -7.41
C PHE A 31 3.09 9.29 -7.57
N SER A 32 2.72 9.59 -8.81
CA SER A 32 1.44 10.24 -9.13
C SER A 32 0.45 9.24 -9.72
N ALA A 33 -0.76 9.23 -9.16
CA ALA A 33 -1.96 8.61 -9.70
C ALA A 33 -2.94 9.73 -10.09
N GLY A 34 -2.77 10.31 -11.28
CA GLY A 34 -3.48 11.52 -11.67
C GLY A 34 -3.26 12.66 -10.68
N ARG A 35 -4.33 13.17 -10.07
CA ARG A 35 -4.27 14.22 -9.06
C ARG A 35 -3.76 13.76 -7.69
N THR A 36 -3.68 12.45 -7.44
CA THR A 36 -3.26 11.91 -6.14
C THR A 36 -1.75 11.73 -6.10
N ARG A 37 -1.11 12.34 -5.10
CA ARG A 37 0.32 12.21 -4.80
C ARG A 37 0.51 11.07 -3.79
N VAL A 38 0.91 9.91 -4.28
CA VAL A 38 1.08 8.68 -3.49
C VAL A 38 2.48 8.67 -2.88
N VAL A 39 2.56 8.74 -1.56
CA VAL A 39 3.82 8.69 -0.81
C VAL A 39 3.91 7.38 -0.04
N LEU A 40 4.94 6.60 -0.35
CA LEU A 40 5.16 5.25 0.15
C LEU A 40 6.21 5.27 1.27
N PRO A 41 6.10 4.37 2.26
CA PRO A 41 6.87 4.44 3.50
C PRO A 41 8.36 4.09 3.35
N SER A 42 8.82 3.66 2.18
CA SER A 42 10.22 3.32 1.89
C SER A 42 10.57 3.58 0.43
N SER A 43 11.86 3.59 0.11
CA SER A 43 12.33 3.67 -1.29
C SER A 43 12.31 2.33 -2.03
N ALA A 44 11.99 1.22 -1.34
CA ALA A 44 11.99 -0.14 -1.91
C ALA A 44 10.80 -0.37 -2.85
N TRP A 45 9.97 0.65 -3.03
CA TRP A 45 8.86 0.63 -3.96
C TRP A 45 9.33 1.02 -5.36
N GLU A 46 8.95 0.21 -6.33
CA GLU A 46 9.20 0.43 -7.76
C GLU A 46 7.91 0.81 -8.49
N ASP A 47 8.04 1.60 -9.56
CA ASP A 47 6.95 1.91 -10.47
C ASP A 47 6.70 0.73 -11.43
N LEU A 48 5.45 0.26 -11.47
CA LEU A 48 4.99 -0.73 -12.47
C LEU A 48 4.27 -0.05 -13.64
N GLY A 49 4.16 1.27 -13.61
CA GLY A 49 3.60 2.13 -14.65
C GLY A 49 2.23 2.69 -14.29
N SER A 50 1.71 3.51 -15.20
CA SER A 50 0.37 4.08 -15.15
C SER A 50 -0.48 3.71 -16.36
N PHE A 51 -1.78 3.73 -16.19
CA PHE A 51 -2.76 3.49 -17.25
C PHE A 51 -4.10 4.14 -16.89
N ASP A 52 -4.90 4.45 -17.90
CA ASP A 52 -6.15 5.20 -17.72
C ASP A 52 -7.39 4.31 -17.57
N ASP A 53 -7.23 3.00 -17.81
CA ASP A 53 -8.32 2.04 -17.67
C ASP A 53 -8.72 1.81 -16.20
N ALA A 54 -10.03 1.73 -15.97
CA ALA A 54 -10.55 1.29 -14.69
C ALA A 54 -10.43 -0.22 -14.51
N LEU A 55 -9.84 -0.63 -13.37
CA LEU A 55 -9.64 -2.04 -13.05
C LEU A 55 -10.95 -2.75 -12.70
N ALA A 56 -11.91 -2.05 -12.10
CA ALA A 56 -13.28 -2.53 -11.93
C ALA A 56 -14.19 -1.37 -11.51
N ALA A 57 -14.86 -0.74 -12.47
CA ALA A 57 -15.97 0.14 -12.17
C ALA A 57 -17.21 -0.39 -12.88
N LEU A 58 -18.00 -1.21 -12.18
CA LEU A 58 -19.31 -1.66 -12.66
C LEU A 58 -20.39 -1.23 -11.65
N PRO A 59 -21.44 -0.53 -12.11
CA PRO A 59 -21.50 0.14 -13.41
C PRO A 59 -20.40 1.22 -13.50
N PRO A 60 -19.87 1.49 -14.70
CA PRO A 60 -18.85 2.51 -14.86
C PRO A 60 -19.45 3.84 -14.40
N PRO A 61 -18.78 4.61 -13.53
CA PRO A 61 -19.19 5.99 -13.33
C PRO A 61 -19.14 6.68 -14.69
N ALA A 62 -20.14 7.49 -14.99
CA ALA A 62 -20.21 8.27 -16.23
C ALA A 62 -18.82 8.80 -16.61
N SER A 63 -18.27 8.32 -17.73
CA SER A 63 -16.90 8.57 -18.25
C SER A 63 -16.02 9.49 -17.41
N LEU A 64 -15.58 9.04 -16.24
CA LEU A 64 -14.67 9.83 -15.41
C LEU A 64 -13.26 9.61 -15.94
N PRO A 65 -12.51 10.67 -16.30
CA PRO A 65 -11.10 10.53 -16.61
C PRO A 65 -10.37 10.15 -15.32
N LEU A 66 -10.04 8.87 -15.21
CA LEU A 66 -9.30 8.25 -14.12
C LEU A 66 -7.90 7.87 -14.60
N GLN A 67 -6.94 7.88 -13.69
CA GLN A 67 -5.62 7.33 -13.91
C GLN A 67 -5.29 6.40 -12.75
N THR A 68 -4.76 5.26 -13.10
CA THR A 68 -4.22 4.28 -12.16
C THR A 68 -2.70 4.34 -12.18
N ARG A 69 -2.09 4.38 -11.00
CA ARG A 69 -0.66 4.13 -10.79
C ARG A 69 -0.49 2.78 -10.11
N ALA A 70 0.36 1.93 -10.66
CA ALA A 70 0.73 0.67 -10.07
C ALA A 70 2.17 0.72 -9.54
N VAL A 71 2.39 0.21 -8.33
CA VAL A 71 3.69 0.14 -7.68
C VAL A 71 3.87 -1.22 -7.04
N ALA A 72 5.11 -1.72 -6.98
CA ALA A 72 5.47 -2.94 -6.28
C ALA A 72 6.47 -2.66 -5.16
N LEU A 73 6.36 -3.40 -4.07
CA LEU A 73 7.37 -3.43 -3.01
C LEU A 73 8.27 -4.64 -3.22
N ARG A 74 9.57 -4.40 -3.38
CA ARG A 74 10.58 -5.45 -3.50
C ARG A 74 11.14 -5.86 -2.14
N GLY A 75 11.30 -7.17 -1.95
CA GLY A 75 12.06 -7.75 -0.85
C GLY A 75 13.56 -7.82 -1.14
N ALA A 76 14.34 -8.29 -0.16
CA ALA A 76 15.79 -8.38 -0.28
C ALA A 76 16.25 -9.36 -1.37
N ARG A 77 15.40 -10.33 -1.73
CA ARG A 77 15.65 -11.32 -2.80
C ARG A 77 14.96 -10.94 -4.11
N ASN A 78 14.58 -9.68 -4.25
CA ASN A 78 13.86 -9.13 -5.41
C ASN A 78 12.46 -9.73 -5.62
N GLU A 79 11.90 -10.40 -4.62
CA GLU A 79 10.54 -10.91 -4.64
C GLU A 79 9.51 -9.78 -4.50
N VAL A 80 8.32 -9.94 -5.08
CA VAL A 80 7.24 -8.94 -4.98
C VAL A 80 6.45 -9.20 -3.71
N LEU A 81 6.75 -8.43 -2.67
CA LEU A 81 6.11 -8.54 -1.36
C LEU A 81 4.76 -7.83 -1.30
N ALA A 82 4.58 -6.76 -2.08
CA ALA A 82 3.29 -6.12 -2.23
C ALA A 82 3.15 -5.49 -3.62
N VAL A 83 1.91 -5.37 -4.08
CA VAL A 83 1.52 -4.59 -5.25
C VAL A 83 0.39 -3.68 -4.85
N MET A 84 0.48 -2.40 -5.18
CA MET A 84 -0.56 -1.43 -4.93
C MET A 84 -0.94 -0.73 -6.23
N LEU A 85 -2.24 -0.63 -6.49
CA LEU A 85 -2.80 0.11 -7.59
C LEU A 85 -3.69 1.19 -7.00
N VAL A 86 -3.29 2.43 -7.18
CA VAL A 86 -4.05 3.61 -6.75
C VAL A 86 -4.69 4.21 -7.98
N GLN A 87 -6.01 4.24 -7.99
CA GLN A 87 -6.80 4.87 -9.03
C GLN A 87 -7.44 6.14 -8.50
N SER A 88 -7.28 7.23 -9.23
CA SER A 88 -7.77 8.55 -8.88
C SER A 88 -8.11 9.32 -10.14
N HIS A 89 -8.72 10.49 -9.99
CA HIS A 89 -8.98 11.39 -11.10
C HIS A 89 -7.70 11.84 -11.79
N GLN A 90 -7.72 11.93 -13.12
CA GLN A 90 -6.59 12.48 -13.88
C GLN A 90 -6.28 13.94 -13.50
N ARG A 91 -7.31 14.73 -13.21
CA ARG A 91 -7.22 16.17 -12.94
C ARG A 91 -8.10 16.57 -11.75
N SER A 92 -7.81 17.75 -11.19
CA SER A 92 -8.53 18.35 -10.05
C SER A 92 -9.71 19.24 -10.47
N ASP A 93 -10.19 19.13 -11.70
CA ASP A 93 -11.26 19.97 -12.25
C ASP A 93 -12.62 19.69 -11.58
N PRO A 94 -13.48 20.73 -11.43
CA PRO A 94 -14.84 20.56 -10.94
C PRO A 94 -15.63 19.58 -11.81
N ARG A 95 -16.44 18.72 -11.19
CA ARG A 95 -17.14 17.64 -11.90
C ARG A 95 -18.65 17.76 -11.82
N ASP A 96 -19.28 17.24 -12.85
CA ASP A 96 -20.71 16.98 -12.85
C ASP A 96 -21.06 15.96 -11.76
N ARG A 97 -22.31 16.06 -11.27
CA ARG A 97 -22.83 15.11 -10.31
C ARG A 97 -22.73 13.70 -10.88
N THR A 98 -21.98 12.85 -10.19
CA THR A 98 -21.81 11.44 -10.56
C THR A 98 -22.59 10.58 -9.59
N LEU A 99 -23.58 9.82 -10.09
CA LEU A 99 -24.30 8.86 -9.26
C LEU A 99 -23.46 7.60 -9.07
N TRP A 100 -23.02 7.37 -7.84
CA TRP A 100 -22.30 6.17 -7.46
C TRP A 100 -23.28 5.13 -6.92
N THR A 101 -23.64 4.14 -7.74
CA THR A 101 -24.67 3.14 -7.39
C THR A 101 -24.10 1.86 -6.78
N ALA A 102 -22.77 1.78 -6.58
CA ALA A 102 -22.13 0.56 -6.12
C ALA A 102 -22.25 0.40 -4.59
N SER A 103 -22.93 -0.65 -4.13
CA SER A 103 -23.10 -0.94 -2.71
C SER A 103 -21.84 -1.55 -2.08
N CYS A 104 -21.68 -1.39 -0.75
CA CYS A 104 -20.64 -2.04 0.05
C CYS A 104 -21.19 -3.31 0.74
N ALA A 105 -21.73 -4.24 -0.05
CA ALA A 105 -22.41 -5.42 0.48
C ALA A 105 -21.45 -6.30 1.31
N GLN A 106 -21.96 -6.86 2.41
CA GLN A 106 -21.26 -7.85 3.23
C GLN A 106 -21.14 -9.17 2.45
N GLU A 107 -20.04 -9.88 2.66
CA GLU A 107 -19.72 -11.10 1.93
C GLU A 107 -19.00 -12.10 2.85
N GLN A 108 -19.37 -13.37 2.76
CA GLN A 108 -18.81 -14.39 3.64
C GLN A 108 -17.31 -14.57 3.38
N GLY A 109 -16.51 -14.56 4.45
CA GLY A 109 -15.07 -14.74 4.35
C GLY A 109 -14.31 -13.49 3.89
N LEU A 110 -14.98 -12.34 3.77
CA LEU A 110 -14.38 -11.01 3.67
C LEU A 110 -14.69 -10.22 4.93
N TRP A 111 -13.72 -9.45 5.39
CA TRP A 111 -13.98 -8.38 6.33
C TRP A 111 -14.36 -7.12 5.55
N VAL A 112 -15.60 -6.66 5.70
CA VAL A 112 -16.14 -5.52 4.97
C VAL A 112 -16.58 -4.44 5.94
N ARG A 113 -16.08 -3.22 5.74
CA ARG A 113 -16.50 -2.03 6.47
C ARG A 113 -17.11 -1.02 5.51
N ASP A 114 -18.40 -0.77 5.71
CA ASP A 114 -19.14 0.30 5.06
C ASP A 114 -19.22 1.51 5.99
N ALA A 115 -18.31 2.48 5.82
CA ALA A 115 -18.34 3.72 6.58
C ALA A 115 -19.37 4.73 6.02
N ALA A 116 -19.95 4.43 4.84
CA ALA A 116 -21.04 5.21 4.30
C ALA A 116 -22.41 4.80 4.86
N ALA A 117 -22.50 3.67 5.56
CA ALA A 117 -23.70 3.12 6.18
C ALA A 117 -24.87 2.98 5.18
N GLY A 118 -24.60 2.42 4.01
CA GLY A 118 -25.60 2.20 2.96
C GLY A 118 -26.04 3.46 2.22
N SER A 119 -25.29 4.56 2.31
CA SER A 119 -25.61 5.82 1.63
C SER A 119 -25.76 5.62 0.11
N PRO A 120 -26.83 6.16 -0.51
CA PRO A 120 -27.03 6.06 -1.97
C PRO A 120 -26.20 7.08 -2.76
N VAL A 121 -25.54 8.03 -2.09
CA VAL A 121 -24.81 9.16 -2.72
C VAL A 121 -23.32 9.15 -2.40
N ARG A 122 -22.86 8.17 -1.61
CA ARG A 122 -21.48 8.04 -1.15
C ARG A 122 -21.10 6.59 -1.03
N VAL A 123 -19.94 6.24 -1.58
CA VAL A 123 -19.23 5.00 -1.31
C VAL A 123 -18.10 5.28 -0.34
N ASP A 124 -18.01 4.52 0.75
CA ASP A 124 -16.86 4.50 1.66
C ASP A 124 -16.67 3.07 2.13
N CYS A 125 -16.08 2.26 1.25
CA CYS A 125 -16.09 0.80 1.34
C CYS A 125 -14.67 0.26 1.46
N LEU A 126 -14.39 -0.42 2.57
CA LEU A 126 -13.14 -1.16 2.78
C LEU A 126 -13.44 -2.66 2.81
N ARG A 127 -12.75 -3.42 1.98
CA ARG A 127 -12.85 -4.89 1.88
C ARG A 127 -11.46 -5.48 2.11
N PHE A 128 -11.39 -6.50 2.96
CA PHE A 128 -10.17 -7.24 3.27
C PHE A 128 -10.40 -8.75 3.15
N LYS A 129 -9.57 -9.41 2.35
CA LYS A 129 -9.50 -10.87 2.22
C LYS A 129 -8.11 -11.33 2.64
N ARG A 130 -8.04 -12.02 3.78
CA ARG A 130 -6.77 -12.52 4.35
C ARG A 130 -6.05 -13.52 3.45
N TRP A 131 -6.77 -14.37 2.74
CA TRP A 131 -6.18 -15.38 1.86
C TRP A 131 -6.77 -15.17 0.48
N ALA A 132 -6.16 -14.30 -0.32
CA ALA A 132 -6.66 -13.96 -1.66
C ALA A 132 -6.09 -14.87 -2.75
N HIS A 133 -5.02 -15.60 -2.45
CA HIS A 133 -4.38 -16.59 -3.32
C HIS A 133 -5.06 -17.97 -3.33
N SER A 134 -6.13 -18.17 -2.56
CA SER A 134 -6.78 -19.47 -2.39
C SER A 134 -7.43 -20.00 -3.67
N SER A 135 -7.70 -21.31 -3.70
CA SER A 135 -8.30 -22.03 -4.84
C SER A 135 -9.74 -21.63 -5.16
N ASP A 136 -10.36 -20.74 -4.37
CA ASP A 136 -11.73 -20.25 -4.56
C ASP A 136 -11.87 -19.23 -5.69
N ARG A 137 -10.76 -18.87 -6.36
CA ARG A 137 -10.70 -17.89 -7.45
C ARG A 137 -11.35 -16.56 -7.04
N PHE A 138 -11.15 -16.17 -5.78
CA PHE A 138 -11.75 -14.98 -5.22
C PHE A 138 -11.46 -13.72 -6.06
N LEU A 139 -10.20 -13.49 -6.43
CA LEU A 139 -9.82 -12.30 -7.21
C LEU A 139 -10.43 -12.27 -8.62
N ASP A 140 -10.59 -13.43 -9.27
CA ASP A 140 -11.23 -13.52 -10.59
C ASP A 140 -12.67 -12.97 -10.55
N LYS A 141 -13.36 -13.13 -9.42
CA LYS A 141 -14.73 -12.64 -9.21
C LYS A 141 -14.75 -11.21 -8.69
N ALA A 142 -13.89 -10.90 -7.72
CA ALA A 142 -13.92 -9.62 -7.01
C ALA A 142 -13.29 -8.48 -7.82
N ASN A 143 -12.24 -8.76 -8.59
CA ASN A 143 -11.54 -7.76 -9.40
C ASN A 143 -10.86 -8.40 -10.64
N PRO A 144 -11.65 -8.78 -11.67
CA PRO A 144 -11.10 -9.43 -12.87
C PRO A 144 -10.12 -8.56 -13.64
N GLY A 145 -10.28 -7.22 -13.62
CA GLY A 145 -9.33 -6.32 -14.27
C GLY A 145 -7.96 -6.32 -13.58
N LEU A 146 -7.92 -6.41 -12.25
CA LEU A 146 -6.67 -6.61 -11.50
C LEU A 146 -6.00 -7.94 -11.87
N VAL A 147 -6.75 -9.04 -11.95
CA VAL A 147 -6.19 -10.34 -12.36
C VAL A 147 -5.59 -10.28 -13.76
N ARG A 148 -6.33 -9.70 -14.72
CA ARG A 148 -5.83 -9.50 -16.09
C ARG A 148 -4.56 -8.66 -16.10
N TRP A 149 -4.55 -7.53 -15.40
CA TRP A 149 -3.40 -6.64 -15.33
C TRP A 149 -2.15 -7.35 -14.76
N ILE A 150 -2.31 -8.15 -13.70
CA ILE A 150 -1.21 -8.96 -13.13
C ILE A 150 -0.66 -9.93 -14.17
N GLY A 151 -1.56 -10.63 -14.87
CA GLY A 151 -1.20 -11.61 -15.89
C GLY A 151 -0.45 -11.00 -17.07
N GLU A 152 -0.96 -9.88 -17.61
CA GLU A 152 -0.35 -9.16 -18.74
C GLU A 152 1.04 -8.59 -18.39
N ARG A 153 1.25 -8.19 -17.14
CA ARG A 153 2.52 -7.63 -16.66
C ARG A 153 3.48 -8.68 -16.11
N GLY A 154 3.08 -9.94 -16.03
CA GLY A 154 3.90 -11.02 -15.46
C GLY A 154 4.29 -10.79 -14.00
N VAL A 155 3.44 -10.13 -13.21
CA VAL A 155 3.75 -9.78 -11.81
C VAL A 155 3.61 -11.03 -10.93
N ALA A 156 4.73 -11.56 -10.46
CA ALA A 156 4.78 -12.75 -9.61
C ALA A 156 4.71 -12.38 -8.12
N LEU A 157 3.51 -12.39 -7.55
CA LEU A 157 3.27 -12.11 -6.13
C LEU A 157 3.82 -13.23 -5.22
N THR A 158 4.48 -12.84 -4.13
CA THR A 158 4.88 -13.79 -3.09
C THR A 158 3.65 -14.35 -2.37
N GLN A 159 3.52 -15.67 -2.38
CA GLN A 159 2.46 -16.37 -1.66
C GLN A 159 2.91 -16.78 -0.25
N PRO A 160 2.00 -16.78 0.74
CA PRO A 160 0.59 -16.40 0.61
C PRO A 160 0.39 -14.87 0.64
N TYR A 161 -0.59 -14.36 -0.11
CA TYR A 161 -0.96 -12.93 -0.11
C TYR A 161 -2.44 -12.67 0.28
N SER A 162 -2.67 -11.49 0.82
CA SER A 162 -3.98 -10.89 1.15
C SER A 162 -4.38 -9.87 0.09
N HIS A 163 -5.67 -9.56 0.00
CA HIS A 163 -6.19 -8.47 -0.83
C HIS A 163 -6.91 -7.45 0.05
N VAL A 164 -6.57 -6.18 -0.17
CA VAL A 164 -7.25 -5.02 0.42
C VAL A 164 -7.77 -4.18 -0.72
N ASN A 165 -9.07 -3.89 -0.71
CA ASN A 165 -9.70 -2.95 -1.63
C ASN A 165 -10.38 -1.86 -0.82
N TYR A 166 -9.99 -0.61 -1.06
CA TYR A 166 -10.67 0.55 -0.52
C TYR A 166 -11.20 1.38 -1.66
N ARG A 167 -12.49 1.76 -1.60
CA ARG A 167 -13.11 2.67 -2.56
C ARG A 167 -13.86 3.76 -1.83
N TYR A 168 -13.54 5.00 -2.18
CA TYR A 168 -14.25 6.19 -1.73
C TYR A 168 -14.76 6.97 -2.92
N ALA A 169 -16.04 7.31 -2.89
CA ALA A 169 -16.66 8.10 -3.94
C ALA A 169 -17.83 8.94 -3.42
N THR A 170 -18.09 10.11 -4.00
CA THR A 170 -19.23 10.97 -3.61
C THR A 170 -19.95 11.55 -4.83
N GLU A 171 -21.23 11.91 -4.66
CA GLU A 171 -22.00 12.64 -5.70
C GLU A 171 -21.32 13.91 -6.21
N GLY A 172 -20.50 14.56 -5.38
CA GLY A 172 -19.68 15.72 -5.78
C GLY A 172 -18.52 15.38 -6.71
N GLY A 173 -18.45 14.14 -7.19
CA GLY A 173 -17.45 13.68 -8.14
C GLY A 173 -16.09 13.40 -7.51
N ALA A 174 -16.01 13.23 -6.19
CA ALA A 174 -14.81 12.71 -5.53
C ALA A 174 -14.65 11.22 -5.82
N TYR A 175 -13.45 10.75 -6.12
CA TYR A 175 -13.15 9.33 -6.31
C TYR A 175 -11.70 9.00 -5.96
N ILE A 176 -11.52 7.90 -5.24
CA ILE A 176 -10.25 7.18 -5.12
C ILE A 176 -10.54 5.70 -4.89
N GLU A 177 -9.75 4.84 -5.53
CA GLU A 177 -9.73 3.41 -5.26
C GLU A 177 -8.30 2.94 -5.03
N VAL A 178 -8.09 2.13 -4.01
CA VAL A 178 -6.79 1.52 -3.69
C VAL A 178 -6.98 0.01 -3.66
N ASN A 179 -6.31 -0.69 -4.56
CA ASN A 179 -6.18 -2.14 -4.56
C ASN A 179 -4.77 -2.50 -4.09
N ALA A 180 -4.65 -3.26 -3.01
CA ALA A 180 -3.37 -3.74 -2.50
C ALA A 180 -3.37 -5.27 -2.38
N LEU A 181 -2.39 -5.91 -2.99
CA LEU A 181 -2.06 -7.32 -2.81
C LEU A 181 -0.80 -7.41 -1.99
N VAL A 182 -0.85 -8.05 -0.83
CA VAL A 182 0.20 -7.93 0.18
C VAL A 182 0.56 -9.31 0.74
N ASP A 183 1.85 -9.66 0.75
CA ASP A 183 2.37 -10.84 1.44
C ASP A 183 1.90 -10.83 2.90
N LEU A 184 1.34 -11.96 3.36
CA LEU A 184 0.78 -12.04 4.72
C LEU A 184 1.80 -11.79 5.82
N ARG A 185 3.09 -12.00 5.58
CA ARG A 185 4.15 -11.75 6.55
C ARG A 185 4.26 -10.27 6.89
N LEU A 186 3.90 -9.37 5.97
CA LEU A 186 3.90 -7.92 6.21
C LEU A 186 2.74 -7.47 7.10
N LEU A 187 1.61 -8.20 7.07
CA LEU A 187 0.38 -7.85 7.79
C LEU A 187 0.21 -8.60 9.13
N LYS A 188 1.19 -9.42 9.52
CA LYS A 188 1.20 -10.15 10.79
C LYS A 188 2.34 -9.66 11.66
N LEU A 189 2.10 -9.45 12.94
CA LEU A 189 3.20 -9.33 13.89
C LEU A 189 3.86 -10.71 14.08
N PRO A 190 5.19 -10.80 14.25
CA PRO A 190 5.84 -12.03 14.69
C PRO A 190 5.19 -12.44 16.02
N ALA A 191 4.52 -13.60 16.05
CA ALA A 191 3.85 -14.06 17.27
C ALA A 191 4.92 -14.44 18.30
N GLY A 192 5.12 -13.58 19.31
CA GLY A 192 6.03 -13.85 20.42
C GLY A 192 5.41 -14.71 21.51
N ASN A 193 4.07 -14.77 21.60
CA ASN A 193 3.31 -15.49 22.65
C ASN A 193 1.88 -15.87 22.21
N THR A 194 1.18 -16.67 23.03
CA THR A 194 -0.18 -17.18 22.76
C THR A 194 -1.26 -16.09 22.64
N PRO A 195 -1.29 -15.01 23.45
CA PRO A 195 -2.19 -13.87 23.24
C PRO A 195 -2.04 -13.19 21.87
N ASP A 196 -0.83 -13.09 21.35
CA ASP A 196 -0.57 -12.46 20.03
C ASP A 196 -1.14 -13.29 18.88
N TYR A 197 -1.18 -14.63 19.04
CA TYR A 197 -1.81 -15.53 18.06
C TYR A 197 -3.33 -15.28 17.93
N LEU A 198 -4.02 -15.05 19.07
CA LEU A 198 -5.46 -14.74 19.08
C LEU A 198 -5.77 -13.39 18.40
N ARG A 199 -4.77 -12.51 18.31
CA ARG A 199 -4.87 -11.18 17.67
C ARG A 199 -4.32 -11.13 16.25
N ALA A 200 -3.91 -12.25 15.65
CA ALA A 200 -3.17 -12.29 14.39
C ALA A 200 -3.89 -11.64 13.18
N GLY A 201 -5.16 -11.25 13.28
CA GLY A 201 -5.89 -10.45 12.28
C GLY A 201 -5.92 -8.94 12.54
N LEU A 202 -5.73 -8.50 13.80
CA LEU A 202 -5.85 -7.08 14.17
C LEU A 202 -4.83 -6.17 13.48
N PRO A 203 -3.55 -6.55 13.31
CA PRO A 203 -2.60 -5.68 12.60
C PRO A 203 -3.00 -5.44 11.14
N ALA A 204 -3.50 -6.48 10.46
CA ALA A 204 -3.97 -6.37 9.08
C ALA A 204 -5.20 -5.46 8.95
N GLU A 205 -6.18 -5.61 9.85
CA GLU A 205 -7.36 -4.74 9.89
C GLU A 205 -6.98 -3.29 10.22
N ALA A 206 -6.11 -3.08 11.22
CA ALA A 206 -5.66 -1.75 11.61
C ALA A 206 -4.90 -1.04 10.49
N TRP A 207 -3.99 -1.74 9.81
CA TRP A 207 -3.30 -1.20 8.63
C TRP A 207 -4.28 -0.85 7.51
N SER A 208 -5.23 -1.74 7.21
CA SER A 208 -6.26 -1.52 6.19
C SER A 208 -7.12 -0.29 6.50
N GLN A 209 -7.49 -0.07 7.77
CA GLN A 209 -8.23 1.11 8.21
C GLN A 209 -7.41 2.40 8.11
N GLN A 210 -6.11 2.35 8.42
CA GLN A 210 -5.21 3.49 8.27
C GLN A 210 -5.05 3.87 6.79
N MET A 211 -4.89 2.88 5.91
CA MET A 211 -4.82 3.10 4.46
C MET A 211 -6.13 3.72 3.94
N ALA A 212 -7.28 3.16 4.32
CA ALA A 212 -8.59 3.71 3.95
C ALA A 212 -8.77 5.17 4.43
N ARG A 213 -8.35 5.47 5.67
CA ARG A 213 -8.40 6.83 6.20
C ARG A 213 -7.51 7.79 5.40
N ALA A 214 -6.27 7.39 5.10
CA ALA A 214 -5.34 8.19 4.32
C ALA A 214 -5.88 8.46 2.90
N ALA A 215 -6.40 7.42 2.23
CA ALA A 215 -7.03 7.52 0.92
C ALA A 215 -8.22 8.48 0.93
N ARG A 216 -9.13 8.35 1.91
CA ARG A 216 -10.27 9.25 2.04
C ARG A 216 -9.87 10.72 2.22
N VAL A 217 -8.89 10.97 3.09
CA VAL A 217 -8.39 12.33 3.36
C VAL A 217 -7.71 12.92 2.12
N SER A 218 -7.00 12.10 1.33
CA SER A 218 -6.31 12.56 0.11
C SER A 218 -7.22 13.26 -0.88
N VAL A 219 -8.48 12.82 -1.00
CA VAL A 219 -9.41 13.40 -1.98
C VAL A 219 -9.84 14.83 -1.61
N GLY A 220 -9.80 15.17 -0.33
CA GLY A 220 -10.10 16.52 0.17
C GLY A 220 -8.90 17.47 0.17
N MET A 221 -7.68 16.97 -0.10
CA MET A 221 -6.47 17.79 -0.10
C MET A 221 -6.18 18.37 -1.49
N LEU A 222 -5.66 19.59 -1.53
CA LEU A 222 -5.34 20.30 -2.78
C LEU A 222 -4.28 19.56 -3.60
N ASP A 223 -3.25 19.03 -2.93
CA ASP A 223 -2.15 18.28 -3.54
C ASP A 223 -2.42 16.77 -3.65
N GLY A 224 -3.61 16.32 -3.23
CA GLY A 224 -4.00 14.92 -3.30
C GLY A 224 -3.11 13.98 -2.48
N PHE A 225 -2.47 14.47 -1.40
CA PHE A 225 -1.49 13.69 -0.65
C PHE A 225 -2.06 12.39 -0.06
N LEU A 226 -1.47 11.26 -0.41
CA LEU A 226 -1.80 9.94 0.10
C LEU A 226 -0.56 9.33 0.74
N ALA A 227 -0.42 9.50 2.05
CA ALA A 227 0.60 8.78 2.82
C ALA A 227 0.14 7.34 3.09
N VAL A 228 0.77 6.39 2.40
CA VAL A 228 0.54 4.97 2.63
C VAL A 228 1.16 4.57 3.97
N PRO A 229 0.40 3.98 4.90
CA PRO A 229 0.93 3.59 6.20
C PRO A 229 2.00 2.49 6.06
N PRO A 230 3.06 2.52 6.90
CA PRO A 230 4.04 1.44 6.93
C PRO A 230 3.37 0.12 7.31
N PHE A 231 3.88 -0.99 6.77
CA PHE A 231 3.41 -2.30 7.16
C PHE A 231 3.70 -2.58 8.64
N PRO A 232 2.82 -3.32 9.34
CA PRO A 232 3.02 -3.66 10.76
C PRO A 232 4.31 -4.45 11.03
N ALA A 233 4.74 -5.28 10.09
CA ALA A 233 5.99 -6.03 10.18
C ALA A 233 7.09 -5.45 9.30
N ALA A 234 8.33 -5.67 9.73
CA ALA A 234 9.51 -5.38 8.92
C ALA A 234 9.51 -6.23 7.64
N LEU A 235 10.20 -5.73 6.61
CA LEU A 235 10.38 -6.47 5.37
C LEU A 235 11.12 -7.79 5.66
N PRO A 236 10.63 -8.93 5.15
CA PRO A 236 11.34 -10.20 5.23
C PRO A 236 12.73 -10.08 4.60
N GLN A 237 13.71 -10.73 5.24
CA GLN A 237 15.04 -10.95 4.66
C GLN A 237 15.07 -12.21 3.79
#